data_AF-A0A016VNZ7-F1
#
_entry.id   AF-A0A016VNZ7-F1
#
_cell.length_a   1.000
_cell.length_b   1.000
_cell.length_c   1.000
_cell.angle_alpha   90.00
_cell.angle_beta   90.00
_cell.angle_gamma   90.00
#
_symmetry.space_group_name_H-M   'P 1'
#
loop_
_entity.id
_entity.type
_entity.pdbx_description
1 polymer ?
#
loop_
_entity_poly.entity_id
_entity_poly.type
_entity_poly.pdbx_seq_one_letter_code
_entity_poly.pdbx_strand_id
1 'polypeptide(L)'
;MSAGCIGGEVNEEMLAALHGCKLIRSGGLIFTNTTGNITDLSSLQQILYLKGPLIIESTDFVVFEFLPRLEFIVNPEEGPGIRVNANPKLVFFELPKLRSLESTEEPKVVILENPNLVIGEKLSNFLRKLPDEQKNITAKQVTKEPQDLHSTSNTTEEEIHPDDPSFVAIAVPLAILFIALCGAFMWAVKKKRITFRRARPCLLPAPNYQLEPKAQVILLSLCQDIMLFNPLIWKFEESKLLWPQEQGECE
;
A
#
# COMPACT_ATOMS: atom_id res chain seq x y z
N MET A 1 -7.74 -11.15 -35.96
CA MET A 1 -6.82 -11.58 -34.87
C MET A 1 -6.22 -10.32 -34.28
N SER A 2 -6.51 -9.98 -33.03
CA SER A 2 -5.82 -8.83 -32.40
C SER A 2 -4.35 -9.21 -32.24
N ALA A 3 -3.44 -8.42 -32.82
CA ALA A 3 -2.01 -8.56 -32.54
C ALA A 3 -1.81 -8.33 -31.03
N GLY A 4 -1.39 -9.38 -30.30
CA GLY A 4 -1.01 -9.27 -28.90
C GLY A 4 0.51 -9.05 -28.79
N CYS A 5 0.95 -8.42 -27.71
CA CYS A 5 2.36 -8.15 -27.48
C CYS A 5 3.05 -9.34 -26.81
N ILE A 6 4.36 -9.42 -26.96
CA ILE A 6 5.19 -10.42 -26.30
C ILE A 6 5.68 -9.80 -24.99
N GLY A 7 5.53 -10.54 -23.88
CA GLY A 7 6.09 -10.20 -22.59
C GLY A 7 7.37 -10.99 -22.31
N GLY A 8 7.79 -11.01 -21.06
CA GLY A 8 9.07 -11.59 -20.62
C GLY A 8 9.68 -10.80 -19.47
N GLU A 9 11.02 -10.81 -19.42
CA GLU A 9 11.78 -10.00 -18.46
C GLU A 9 11.62 -8.51 -18.75
N VAL A 10 11.24 -7.76 -17.71
CA VAL A 10 10.89 -6.35 -17.84
C VAL A 10 12.16 -5.52 -17.91
N ASN A 11 12.47 -5.03 -19.11
CA ASN A 11 13.54 -4.08 -19.40
C ASN A 11 13.02 -2.93 -20.28
N GLU A 12 13.85 -1.91 -20.50
CA GLU A 12 13.47 -0.72 -21.29
C GLU A 12 13.03 -1.06 -22.72
N GLU A 13 13.70 -2.02 -23.37
CA GLU A 13 13.38 -2.46 -24.73
C GLU A 13 11.98 -3.10 -24.80
N MET A 14 11.67 -3.99 -23.86
CA MET A 14 10.35 -4.61 -23.77
C MET A 14 9.28 -3.58 -23.46
N LEU A 15 9.54 -2.64 -22.54
CA LEU A 15 8.58 -1.60 -22.17
C LEU A 15 8.26 -0.67 -23.34
N ALA A 16 9.24 -0.36 -24.19
CA ALA A 16 9.03 0.38 -25.43
C ALA A 16 8.14 -0.39 -26.42
N ALA A 17 8.33 -1.71 -26.52
CA ALA A 17 7.50 -2.59 -27.36
C ALA A 17 6.06 -2.79 -26.85
N LEU A 18 5.81 -2.52 -25.55
CA LEU A 18 4.50 -2.63 -24.92
C LEU A 18 3.65 -1.35 -25.02
N HIS A 19 4.13 -0.30 -25.69
CA HIS A 19 3.39 0.95 -25.80
C HIS A 19 2.00 0.75 -26.44
N GLY A 20 0.94 1.08 -25.70
CA GLY A 20 -0.46 0.91 -26.13
C GLY A 20 -0.99 -0.53 -26.06
N CYS A 21 -0.22 -1.45 -25.47
CA CYS A 21 -0.59 -2.85 -25.40
C CYS A 21 -1.68 -3.13 -24.36
N LYS A 22 -2.70 -3.90 -24.76
CA LYS A 22 -3.78 -4.36 -23.86
C LYS A 22 -3.71 -5.85 -23.53
N LEU A 23 -3.06 -6.64 -24.37
CA LEU A 23 -2.98 -8.10 -24.27
C LEU A 23 -1.53 -8.53 -24.47
N ILE A 24 -0.95 -9.14 -23.44
CA ILE A 24 0.29 -9.90 -23.56
C ILE A 24 -0.08 -11.34 -23.92
N ARG A 25 0.40 -11.82 -25.06
CA ARG A 25 0.01 -13.13 -25.63
C ARG A 25 0.89 -14.30 -25.17
N SER A 26 2.09 -14.01 -24.65
CA SER A 26 3.08 -15.00 -24.22
C SER A 26 4.18 -14.34 -23.39
N GLY A 27 4.90 -15.12 -22.59
CA GLY A 27 6.10 -14.69 -21.86
C GLY A 27 5.85 -14.04 -20.50
N GLY A 28 4.60 -13.64 -20.20
CA GLY A 28 4.26 -13.07 -18.90
C GLY A 28 4.90 -11.70 -18.64
N LEU A 29 5.00 -11.33 -17.37
CA LEU A 29 5.72 -10.15 -16.89
C LEU A 29 6.63 -10.59 -15.75
N ILE A 30 7.94 -10.49 -15.97
CA ILE A 30 8.96 -11.01 -15.05
C ILE A 30 9.84 -9.86 -14.59
N PHE A 31 9.74 -9.54 -13.30
CA PHE A 31 10.57 -8.56 -12.60
C PHE A 31 11.54 -9.31 -11.70
N THR A 32 12.79 -9.44 -12.12
CA THR A 32 13.84 -10.17 -11.38
C THR A 32 15.04 -9.26 -11.17
N ASN A 33 15.57 -9.24 -9.94
CA ASN A 33 16.79 -8.47 -9.60
C ASN A 33 16.73 -6.98 -10.00
N THR A 34 15.51 -6.42 -10.04
CA THR A 34 15.31 -5.04 -10.48
C THR A 34 15.70 -4.08 -9.37
N THR A 35 16.82 -3.38 -9.56
CA THR A 35 17.35 -2.37 -8.63
C THR A 35 17.21 -0.99 -9.25
N GLY A 36 16.29 -0.17 -8.71
CA GLY A 36 16.27 1.30 -8.81
C GLY A 36 16.22 2.02 -10.17
N ASN A 37 16.25 1.33 -11.31
CA ASN A 37 16.57 1.99 -12.59
C ASN A 37 15.50 1.91 -13.70
N ILE A 38 14.34 1.29 -13.47
CA ILE A 38 13.26 1.33 -14.47
C ILE A 38 12.44 2.60 -14.24
N THR A 39 12.78 3.64 -14.99
CA THR A 39 12.22 4.99 -14.81
C THR A 39 10.80 5.15 -15.33
N ASP A 40 10.36 4.29 -16.26
CA ASP A 40 9.03 4.40 -16.87
C ASP A 40 8.34 3.04 -17.05
N LEU A 41 7.32 2.78 -16.23
CA LEU A 41 6.43 1.62 -16.31
C LEU A 41 5.05 1.97 -16.89
N SER A 42 4.90 3.15 -17.49
CA SER A 42 3.60 3.66 -17.99
C SER A 42 2.98 2.76 -19.05
N SER A 43 3.79 2.10 -19.89
CA SER A 43 3.33 1.12 -20.89
C SER A 43 2.50 -0.03 -20.29
N LEU A 44 2.73 -0.37 -19.02
CA LEU A 44 2.02 -1.46 -18.35
C LEU A 44 0.60 -1.07 -17.91
N GLN A 45 0.30 0.23 -17.81
CA GLN A 45 -0.96 0.71 -17.25
C GLN A 45 -2.19 0.31 -18.07
N GLN A 46 -2.02 0.01 -19.35
CA GLN A 46 -3.11 -0.34 -20.28
C GLN A 46 -3.36 -1.85 -20.38
N ILE A 47 -2.50 -2.67 -19.79
CA ILE A 47 -2.60 -4.13 -19.87
C ILE A 47 -3.87 -4.58 -19.13
N LEU A 48 -4.72 -5.31 -19.85
CA LEU A 48 -5.97 -5.89 -19.37
C LEU A 48 -5.85 -7.41 -19.21
N TYR A 49 -5.10 -8.05 -20.11
CA TYR A 49 -4.96 -9.50 -20.20
C TYR A 49 -3.49 -9.89 -20.24
N LEU A 50 -3.11 -10.82 -19.36
CA LEU A 50 -1.78 -11.40 -19.30
C LEU A 50 -1.85 -12.91 -19.58
N LYS A 51 -1.23 -13.35 -20.67
CA LYS A 51 -0.99 -14.76 -20.93
C LYS A 51 0.47 -15.10 -20.60
N GLY A 52 0.66 -15.84 -19.51
CA GLY A 52 1.93 -16.11 -18.86
C GLY A 52 1.92 -15.67 -17.38
N PRO A 53 3.01 -15.92 -16.65
CA PRO A 53 3.08 -15.64 -15.23
C PRO A 53 3.34 -14.16 -14.94
N LEU A 54 2.93 -13.70 -13.76
CA LEU A 54 3.39 -12.44 -13.15
C LEU A 54 4.39 -12.77 -12.05
N ILE A 55 5.66 -12.45 -12.26
CA ILE A 55 6.76 -12.78 -11.35
C ILE A 55 7.40 -11.48 -10.84
N ILE A 56 7.51 -11.35 -9.52
CA ILE A 56 8.15 -10.22 -8.84
C ILE A 56 9.11 -10.78 -7.80
N GLU A 57 10.40 -10.77 -8.10
CA GLU A 57 11.40 -11.42 -7.27
C GLU A 57 12.67 -10.61 -7.08
N SER A 58 13.13 -10.58 -5.83
CA SER A 58 14.39 -9.91 -5.47
C SER A 58 14.46 -8.47 -5.99
N THR A 59 13.33 -7.75 -5.93
CA THR A 59 13.22 -6.37 -6.40
C THR A 59 13.32 -5.37 -5.24
N ASP A 60 13.74 -4.15 -5.58
CA ASP A 60 13.78 -3.02 -4.66
C ASP A 60 12.48 -2.19 -4.66
N PHE A 61 11.40 -2.71 -5.24
CA PHE A 61 10.12 -2.02 -5.27
C PHE A 61 9.58 -1.81 -3.85
N VAL A 62 9.11 -0.60 -3.59
CA VAL A 62 8.42 -0.26 -2.33
C VAL A 62 6.91 -0.45 -2.48
N VAL A 63 6.37 -0.09 -3.65
CA VAL A 63 4.94 -0.15 -3.98
C VAL A 63 4.80 -0.71 -5.39
N PHE A 64 3.89 -1.67 -5.56
CA PHE A 64 3.54 -2.24 -6.85
C PHE A 64 2.09 -1.86 -7.22
N GLU A 65 1.95 -0.87 -8.09
CA GLU A 65 0.65 -0.32 -8.53
C GLU A 65 0.58 -0.07 -10.06
N PHE A 66 1.57 -0.51 -10.83
CA PHE A 66 1.69 -0.19 -12.25
C PHE A 66 0.86 -1.08 -13.19
N LEU A 67 0.06 -2.01 -12.67
CA LEU A 67 -0.92 -2.82 -13.40
C LEU A 67 -2.38 -2.53 -12.96
N PRO A 68 -2.83 -1.26 -12.93
CA PRO A 68 -4.12 -0.87 -12.35
C PRO A 68 -5.34 -1.39 -13.13
N ARG A 69 -5.14 -1.88 -14.35
CA ARG A 69 -6.19 -2.35 -15.24
C ARG A 69 -6.18 -3.86 -15.48
N LEU A 70 -5.20 -4.59 -14.97
CA LEU A 70 -5.09 -6.02 -15.22
C LEU A 70 -6.30 -6.76 -14.65
N GLU A 71 -7.04 -7.44 -15.52
CA GLU A 71 -8.28 -8.15 -15.18
C GLU A 71 -8.11 -9.67 -15.21
N PHE A 72 -7.25 -10.18 -16.09
CA PHE A 72 -7.12 -11.62 -16.34
C PHE A 72 -5.66 -12.03 -16.41
N ILE A 73 -5.31 -13.07 -15.66
CA ILE A 73 -4.03 -13.77 -15.76
C ILE A 73 -4.32 -15.22 -16.11
N VAL A 74 -3.75 -15.69 -17.21
CA VAL A 74 -3.83 -17.08 -17.65
C VAL A 74 -2.41 -17.56 -17.87
N ASN A 75 -1.90 -18.39 -16.97
CA ASN A 75 -0.59 -18.99 -17.09
C ASN A 75 -0.71 -20.43 -17.64
N PRO A 76 -0.41 -20.64 -18.94
CA PRO A 76 -0.36 -21.98 -19.53
C PRO A 76 0.98 -22.69 -19.28
N GLU A 77 1.96 -22.00 -18.68
CA GLU A 77 3.30 -22.52 -18.41
C GLU A 77 3.34 -23.16 -17.02
N GLU A 78 4.38 -23.95 -16.74
CA GLU A 78 4.59 -24.56 -15.42
C GLU A 78 4.77 -23.48 -14.33
N GLY A 79 4.31 -23.79 -13.12
CA GLY A 79 4.40 -22.92 -11.95
C GLY A 79 3.21 -21.98 -11.70
N PRO A 80 3.35 -21.08 -10.70
CA PRO A 80 2.28 -20.19 -10.28
C PRO A 80 2.02 -19.08 -11.29
N GLY A 81 0.75 -18.71 -11.46
CA GLY A 81 0.38 -17.56 -12.28
C GLY A 81 0.75 -16.21 -11.63
N ILE A 82 0.83 -16.16 -10.29
CA ILE A 82 1.36 -15.01 -9.55
C ILE A 82 2.44 -15.48 -8.57
N ARG A 83 3.65 -14.93 -8.70
CA ARG A 83 4.76 -15.18 -7.77
C ARG A 83 5.34 -13.86 -7.28
N VAL A 84 5.29 -13.63 -5.97
CA VAL A 84 5.88 -12.47 -5.30
C VAL A 84 6.81 -12.98 -4.21
N ASN A 85 8.11 -12.99 -4.46
CA ASN A 85 9.06 -13.63 -3.57
C ASN A 85 10.28 -12.76 -3.24
N ALA A 86 10.75 -12.80 -2.00
CA ALA A 86 12.00 -12.19 -1.58
C ALA A 86 12.13 -10.69 -1.93
N ASN A 87 11.07 -9.89 -1.74
CA ASN A 87 11.10 -8.43 -1.94
C ASN A 87 11.12 -7.72 -0.57
N PRO A 88 12.30 -7.45 0.01
CA PRO A 88 12.40 -6.96 1.39
C PRO A 88 11.86 -5.54 1.61
N LYS A 89 11.90 -4.71 0.55
CA LYS A 89 11.43 -3.32 0.57
C LYS A 89 9.96 -3.18 0.19
N LEU A 90 9.33 -4.24 -0.32
CA LEU A 90 7.95 -4.19 -0.82
C LEU A 90 6.96 -4.08 0.35
N VAL A 91 6.28 -2.94 0.42
CA VAL A 91 5.30 -2.61 1.45
C VAL A 91 3.88 -2.80 0.93
N PHE A 92 3.62 -2.56 -0.34
CA PHE A 92 2.27 -2.62 -0.88
C PHE A 92 2.19 -3.31 -2.24
N PHE A 93 1.24 -4.23 -2.38
CA PHE A 93 0.93 -4.94 -3.63
C PHE A 93 -0.57 -4.98 -3.85
N GLU A 94 -1.02 -4.45 -4.99
CA GLU A 94 -2.43 -4.50 -5.38
C GLU A 94 -2.60 -4.76 -6.89
N LEU A 95 -3.60 -5.57 -7.22
CA LEU A 95 -4.13 -5.77 -8.57
C LEU A 95 -5.63 -5.46 -8.53
N PRO A 96 -6.01 -4.17 -8.61
CA PRO A 96 -7.32 -3.70 -8.16
C PRO A 96 -8.48 -4.15 -9.06
N LYS A 97 -8.20 -4.64 -10.27
CA LYS A 97 -9.21 -5.12 -11.22
C LYS A 97 -9.10 -6.61 -11.52
N LEU A 98 -8.24 -7.36 -10.82
CA LEU A 98 -8.07 -8.78 -11.08
C LEU A 98 -9.39 -9.53 -10.82
N ARG A 99 -9.85 -10.26 -11.83
CA ARG A 99 -11.13 -10.98 -11.85
C ARG A 99 -10.95 -12.48 -12.02
N SER A 100 -9.95 -12.91 -12.78
CA SER A 100 -9.64 -14.33 -13.00
C SER A 100 -8.15 -14.59 -12.94
N LEU A 101 -7.80 -15.72 -12.35
CA LEU A 101 -6.47 -16.29 -12.33
C LEU A 101 -6.58 -17.78 -12.66
N GLU A 102 -6.01 -18.15 -13.80
CA GLU A 102 -5.92 -19.53 -14.24
C GLU A 102 -4.44 -19.90 -14.34
N SER A 103 -4.04 -20.99 -13.71
CA SER A 103 -2.72 -21.60 -13.86
C SER A 103 -2.92 -23.09 -14.02
N THR A 104 -2.07 -23.74 -14.81
CA THR A 104 -2.12 -25.18 -15.02
C THR A 104 -1.70 -25.95 -13.77
N GLU A 105 -0.80 -25.38 -12.97
CA GLU A 105 -0.25 -26.00 -11.77
C GLU A 105 -0.68 -25.30 -10.47
N GLU A 106 -0.68 -26.07 -9.39
CA GLU A 106 -0.93 -25.60 -8.03
C GLU A 106 0.40 -25.53 -7.23
N PRO A 107 0.60 -24.52 -6.38
CA PRO A 107 -0.32 -23.40 -6.09
C PRO A 107 -0.31 -22.33 -7.21
N LYS A 108 -1.47 -21.75 -7.54
CA LYS A 108 -1.60 -20.63 -8.51
C LYS A 108 -0.96 -19.33 -8.02
N VAL A 109 -0.94 -19.11 -6.72
CA VAL A 109 -0.42 -17.89 -6.10
C VAL A 109 0.64 -18.24 -5.06
N VAL A 110 1.82 -17.64 -5.18
CA VAL A 110 2.90 -17.77 -4.21
C VAL A 110 3.34 -16.39 -3.77
N ILE A 111 3.20 -16.06 -2.49
CA ILE A 111 3.64 -14.80 -1.89
C ILE A 111 4.44 -15.13 -0.62
N LEU A 112 5.76 -15.17 -0.76
CA LEU A 112 6.68 -15.62 0.28
C LEU A 112 7.81 -14.61 0.51
N GLU A 113 8.40 -14.61 1.71
CA GLU A 113 9.62 -13.84 1.99
C GLU A 113 9.50 -12.32 1.72
N ASN A 114 8.32 -11.74 1.95
CA ASN A 114 8.08 -10.29 1.86
C ASN A 114 7.67 -9.73 3.24
N PRO A 115 8.63 -9.36 4.11
CA PRO A 115 8.39 -9.17 5.56
C PRO A 115 7.44 -8.00 5.90
N ASN A 116 7.43 -6.96 5.08
CA ASN A 116 6.64 -5.75 5.30
C ASN A 116 5.43 -5.65 4.35
N LEU A 117 5.17 -6.70 3.57
CA LEU A 117 4.17 -6.65 2.52
C LEU A 117 2.75 -6.63 3.09
N VAL A 118 2.01 -5.66 2.60
CA VAL A 118 0.58 -5.47 2.80
C VAL A 118 -0.14 -5.67 1.47
N ILE A 119 -1.09 -6.61 1.45
CA ILE A 119 -1.92 -6.88 0.26
C ILE A 119 -3.15 -5.97 0.27
N GLY A 120 -3.36 -5.23 -0.82
CA GLY A 120 -4.51 -4.34 -0.99
C GLY A 120 -5.86 -5.05 -0.87
N GLU A 121 -6.90 -4.31 -0.46
CA GLU A 121 -8.22 -4.86 -0.09
C GLU A 121 -8.89 -5.65 -1.23
N LYS A 122 -8.82 -5.16 -2.47
CA LYS A 122 -9.46 -5.85 -3.59
C LYS A 122 -8.78 -7.17 -3.92
N LEU A 123 -7.44 -7.17 -3.90
CA LEU A 123 -6.67 -8.37 -4.13
C LEU A 123 -6.83 -9.36 -2.98
N SER A 124 -6.82 -8.92 -1.72
CA SER A 124 -7.06 -9.81 -0.58
C SER A 124 -8.44 -10.47 -0.63
N ASN A 125 -9.47 -9.72 -1.02
CA ASN A 125 -10.82 -10.24 -1.24
C ASN A 125 -10.89 -11.26 -2.39
N PHE A 126 -10.10 -11.07 -3.46
CA PHE A 126 -9.96 -12.05 -4.54
C PHE A 126 -9.26 -13.33 -4.04
N LEU A 127 -8.10 -13.20 -3.37
CA LEU A 127 -7.31 -14.31 -2.86
C LEU A 127 -8.06 -15.13 -1.79
N ARG A 128 -8.95 -14.51 -1.01
CA ARG A 128 -9.81 -15.22 -0.04
C ARG A 128 -10.78 -16.19 -0.72
N LYS A 129 -11.19 -15.91 -1.96
CA LYS A 129 -12.09 -16.78 -2.74
C LYS A 129 -11.37 -17.98 -3.36
N LEU A 130 -10.04 -17.95 -3.44
CA LEU A 130 -9.24 -19.08 -3.92
C LEU A 130 -9.12 -20.15 -2.82
N PRO A 131 -9.26 -21.44 -3.16
CA PRO A 131 -9.02 -22.53 -2.22
C PRO A 131 -7.60 -22.49 -1.65
N ASP A 132 -7.43 -22.97 -0.42
CA ASP A 132 -6.14 -22.86 0.29
C ASP A 132 -5.02 -23.67 -0.39
N GLU A 133 -5.36 -24.79 -1.04
CA GLU A 133 -4.41 -25.58 -1.86
C GLU A 133 -3.85 -24.78 -3.05
N GLN A 134 -4.58 -23.75 -3.51
CA GLN A 134 -4.21 -22.94 -4.67
C GLN A 134 -3.38 -21.70 -4.33
N LYS A 135 -3.08 -21.48 -3.05
CA LYS A 135 -2.33 -20.30 -2.60
C LYS A 135 -1.36 -20.65 -1.49
N ASN A 136 -0.16 -20.09 -1.57
CA ASN A 136 0.84 -20.16 -0.52
C ASN A 136 1.28 -18.72 -0.17
N ILE A 137 0.75 -18.17 0.91
CA ILE A 137 0.87 -16.74 1.24
C ILE A 137 1.32 -16.55 2.70
N THR A 138 2.38 -15.76 2.91
CA THR A 138 2.90 -15.37 4.24
C THR A 138 2.84 -13.85 4.51
N ALA A 139 1.96 -13.13 3.82
CA ALA A 139 1.84 -11.67 3.92
C ALA A 139 0.79 -11.18 4.94
N LYS A 140 0.96 -9.95 5.44
CA LYS A 140 -0.03 -9.29 6.31
C LYS A 140 -1.18 -8.74 5.46
N GLN A 141 -2.43 -9.07 5.80
CA GLN A 141 -3.61 -8.57 5.07
C GLN A 141 -4.10 -7.25 5.69
N VAL A 142 -4.59 -6.32 4.86
CA VAL A 142 -5.36 -5.16 5.36
C VAL A 142 -6.73 -5.67 5.78
N THR A 143 -6.88 -6.00 7.06
CA THR A 143 -8.19 -6.29 7.63
C THR A 143 -8.75 -5.00 8.23
N LYS A 144 -9.79 -4.45 7.62
CA LYS A 144 -10.79 -3.68 8.37
C LYS A 144 -11.78 -4.70 8.92
N GLU A 145 -11.46 -5.34 10.04
CA GLU A 145 -12.45 -6.11 10.80
C GLU A 145 -13.04 -5.21 11.89
N PRO A 146 -14.38 -5.20 12.09
CA PRO A 146 -14.93 -4.89 13.38
C PRO A 146 -14.32 -5.87 14.39
N GLN A 147 -13.90 -5.35 15.53
CA GLN A 147 -13.38 -6.15 16.63
C GLN A 147 -14.43 -7.21 17.02
N ASP A 148 -14.17 -8.47 16.71
CA ASP A 148 -14.62 -9.59 17.52
C ASP A 148 -13.43 -10.52 17.76
N LEU A 149 -13.02 -10.49 19.02
CA LEU A 149 -11.86 -11.12 19.60
C LEU A 149 -12.12 -12.62 19.76
N HIS A 150 -11.58 -13.45 18.89
CA HIS A 150 -11.22 -14.83 19.24
C HIS A 150 -10.05 -15.32 18.37
N SER A 151 -8.84 -15.01 18.83
CA SER A 151 -7.65 -15.79 18.46
C SER A 151 -7.39 -16.79 19.58
N THR A 152 -7.67 -18.07 19.32
CA THR A 152 -7.22 -19.17 20.18
C THR A 152 -5.85 -19.60 19.68
N SER A 153 -4.79 -18.97 20.23
CA SER A 153 -3.43 -19.49 20.15
C SER A 153 -3.17 -20.33 21.40
N ASN A 154 -3.12 -21.65 21.23
CA ASN A 154 -2.70 -22.57 22.29
C ASN A 154 -1.16 -22.62 22.31
N THR A 155 -0.54 -22.09 23.36
CA THR A 155 0.78 -22.53 23.82
C THR A 155 0.83 -22.33 25.34
N THR A 156 0.77 -23.47 26.03
CA THR A 156 1.25 -23.78 27.40
C THR A 156 1.77 -22.61 28.25
N GLU A 157 0.96 -22.17 29.21
CA GLU A 157 1.41 -21.55 30.46
C GLU A 157 0.45 -21.97 31.60
N GLU A 158 1.02 -22.06 32.80
CA GLU A 158 0.54 -22.76 33.99
C GLU A 158 -0.88 -22.37 34.46
N GLU A 159 -1.67 -23.38 34.87
CA GLU A 159 -2.91 -23.19 35.60
C GLU A 159 -2.64 -22.51 36.96
N ILE A 160 -2.90 -21.21 37.03
CA ILE A 160 -3.06 -20.51 38.31
C ILE A 160 -4.56 -20.45 38.61
N HIS A 161 -4.94 -21.17 39.68
CA HIS A 161 -6.30 -21.33 40.16
C HIS A 161 -6.86 -19.99 40.71
N PRO A 162 -8.05 -19.53 40.28
CA PRO A 162 -8.50 -18.15 40.47
C PRO A 162 -9.24 -17.90 41.80
N ASP A 163 -9.02 -18.70 42.84
CA ASP A 163 -9.75 -18.60 44.12
C ASP A 163 -8.87 -18.20 45.33
N ASP A 164 -7.62 -17.82 45.11
CA ASP A 164 -6.75 -17.32 46.19
C ASP A 164 -6.92 -15.81 46.43
N PRO A 165 -7.25 -15.36 47.65
CA PRO A 165 -7.51 -13.96 47.98
C PRO A 165 -6.27 -13.05 47.86
N SER A 166 -5.09 -13.61 47.59
CA SER A 166 -3.84 -12.87 47.35
C SER A 166 -3.77 -12.26 45.94
N PHE A 167 -4.41 -12.86 44.93
CA PHE A 167 -4.37 -12.37 43.55
C PHE A 167 -5.17 -11.07 43.37
N VAL A 168 -6.35 -10.98 44.00
CA VAL A 168 -7.18 -9.78 43.97
C VAL A 168 -6.47 -8.59 44.64
N ALA A 169 -5.70 -8.85 45.70
CA ALA A 169 -4.96 -7.81 46.43
C ALA A 169 -3.84 -7.16 45.58
N ILE A 170 -3.30 -7.86 44.58
CA ILE A 170 -2.20 -7.38 43.73
C ILE A 170 -2.71 -6.88 42.37
N ALA A 171 -3.71 -7.56 41.79
CA ALA A 171 -4.24 -7.21 40.47
C ALA A 171 -4.97 -5.85 40.46
N VAL A 172 -5.75 -5.55 41.50
CA VAL A 172 -6.51 -4.30 41.61
C VAL A 172 -5.60 -3.05 41.66
N PRO A 173 -4.56 -2.97 42.51
CA PRO A 173 -3.67 -1.79 42.51
C PRO A 173 -2.86 -1.65 41.22
N LEU A 174 -2.48 -2.75 40.56
CA LEU A 174 -1.79 -2.69 39.26
C LEU A 174 -2.69 -2.14 38.15
N ALA A 175 -3.97 -2.54 38.12
CA ALA A 175 -4.93 -2.00 37.17
C ALA A 175 -5.15 -0.48 37.37
N ILE A 176 -5.24 -0.03 38.62
CA ILE A 176 -5.38 1.40 38.95
C ILE A 176 -4.13 2.19 38.52
N LEU A 177 -2.94 1.65 38.76
CA LEU A 177 -1.68 2.25 38.32
C LEU A 177 -1.63 2.40 36.79
N PHE A 178 -2.05 1.37 36.06
CA PHE A 178 -2.06 1.39 34.59
C PHE A 178 -3.03 2.44 34.03
N ILE A 179 -4.22 2.58 34.63
CA ILE A 179 -5.19 3.61 34.23
C ILE A 179 -4.63 5.02 34.48
N ALA A 180 -3.95 5.24 35.61
CA ALA A 180 -3.32 6.53 35.91
C ALA A 180 -2.20 6.88 34.91
N LEU A 181 -1.37 5.90 34.54
CA LEU A 181 -0.32 6.07 33.53
C LEU A 181 -0.89 6.40 32.14
N CYS A 182 -1.94 5.70 31.73
CA CYS A 182 -2.66 5.98 30.48
C CYS A 182 -3.26 7.41 30.48
N GLY A 183 -3.84 7.85 31.60
CA GLY A 183 -4.36 9.20 31.76
C GLY A 183 -3.26 10.28 31.63
N ALA A 184 -2.11 10.06 32.29
CA ALA A 184 -0.97 10.98 32.22
C ALA A 184 -0.38 11.06 30.79
N PHE A 185 -0.30 9.93 30.08
CA PHE A 185 0.16 9.88 28.70
C PHE A 185 -0.79 10.65 27.76
N MET A 186 -2.10 10.42 27.89
CA MET A 186 -3.10 11.15 27.10
C MET A 186 -3.07 12.66 27.38
N TRP A 187 -2.82 13.06 28.63
CA TRP A 187 -2.64 14.47 29.00
C TRP A 187 -1.38 15.08 28.39
N ALA A 188 -0.25 14.36 28.40
CA ALA A 188 1.00 14.79 27.78
C ALA A 188 0.88 14.96 26.26
N VAL A 189 0.18 14.04 25.58
CA VAL A 189 -0.11 14.14 24.14
C VAL A 189 -1.00 15.35 23.85
N LYS A 190 -2.02 15.59 24.67
CA LYS A 190 -2.90 16.77 24.53
C LYS A 190 -2.11 18.07 24.75
N LYS A 191 -1.23 18.12 25.76
CA LYS A 191 -0.36 19.27 26.04
C LYS A 191 0.59 19.57 24.88
N LYS A 192 1.23 18.53 24.30
CA LYS A 192 2.09 18.66 23.10
C LYS A 192 1.32 19.12 21.87
N ARG A 193 0.10 18.61 21.63
CA ARG A 193 -0.76 19.09 20.53
C ARG A 193 -1.12 20.57 20.69
N ILE A 194 -1.38 21.04 21.91
CA ILE A 194 -1.71 22.45 22.17
C ILE A 194 -0.49 23.36 21.96
N THR A 195 0.71 22.94 22.37
CA THR A 195 1.94 23.72 22.14
C THR A 195 2.32 23.75 20.66
N PHE A 196 2.19 22.64 19.93
CA PHE A 196 2.46 22.59 18.49
C PHE A 196 1.48 23.46 17.67
N ARG A 197 0.22 23.61 18.11
CA ARG A 197 -0.73 24.53 17.47
C ARG A 197 -0.37 26.02 17.62
N ARG A 198 0.40 26.40 18.65
CA ARG A 198 0.83 27.80 18.86
C ARG A 198 2.12 28.17 18.11
N ALA A 199 2.90 27.20 17.66
CA ALA A 199 4.19 27.41 16.98
C ALA A 199 4.09 27.28 15.45
N ARG A 200 2.97 27.71 14.83
CA ARG A 200 2.95 27.91 13.37
C ARG A 200 3.49 29.33 13.08
N PRO A 201 4.67 29.47 12.46
CA PRO A 201 5.07 30.76 11.91
C PRO A 201 4.02 31.22 10.89
N CYS A 202 3.58 32.46 11.07
CA CYS A 202 2.58 33.13 10.27
C CYS A 202 3.06 33.24 8.82
N LEU A 203 2.56 32.38 7.93
CA LEU A 203 2.65 32.60 6.48
C LEU A 203 1.30 32.82 5.82
N LEU A 204 0.20 32.67 6.55
CA LEU A 204 -1.13 32.92 6.00
C LEU A 204 -2.03 33.54 7.07
N PRO A 205 -2.70 34.69 6.79
CA PRO A 205 -3.80 35.14 7.64
C PRO A 205 -4.87 34.04 7.68
N ALA A 206 -5.53 33.87 8.82
CA ALA A 206 -6.64 32.93 8.92
C ALA A 206 -7.69 33.29 7.85
N PRO A 207 -8.11 32.34 7.00
CA PRO A 207 -9.05 32.66 5.94
C PRO A 207 -10.38 33.09 6.56
N ASN A 208 -10.81 34.32 6.27
CA ASN A 208 -12.08 34.87 6.75
C ASN A 208 -13.26 34.52 5.85
N TYR A 209 -13.18 33.40 5.11
CA TYR A 209 -14.32 32.88 4.36
C TYR A 209 -14.98 31.77 5.18
N GLN A 210 -16.26 31.97 5.54
CA GLN A 210 -17.10 30.87 5.98
C GLN A 210 -17.54 30.11 4.72
N LEU A 211 -16.79 29.07 4.34
CA LEU A 211 -17.19 28.21 3.23
C LEU A 211 -18.40 27.38 3.65
N GLU A 212 -19.44 27.41 2.82
CA GLU A 212 -20.53 26.44 2.91
C GLU A 212 -19.97 25.01 2.79
N PRO A 213 -20.60 23.99 3.41
CA PRO A 213 -20.08 22.62 3.46
C PRO A 213 -19.81 22.05 2.06
N LYS A 214 -20.63 22.42 1.06
CA LYS A 214 -20.45 22.00 -0.33
C LYS A 214 -19.17 22.59 -0.94
N ALA A 215 -18.88 23.85 -0.67
CA ALA A 215 -17.68 24.52 -1.17
C ALA A 215 -16.41 23.98 -0.50
N GLN A 216 -16.50 23.54 0.76
CA GLN A 216 -15.38 22.86 1.44
C GLN A 216 -15.03 21.54 0.76
N VAL A 217 -16.03 20.73 0.39
CA VAL A 217 -15.80 19.45 -0.30
C VAL A 217 -15.17 19.67 -1.67
N ILE A 218 -15.65 20.67 -2.42
CA ILE A 218 -15.09 21.03 -3.73
C ILE A 218 -13.64 21.49 -3.58
N LEU A 219 -13.34 22.37 -2.62
CA LEU A 219 -11.98 22.85 -2.38
C LEU A 219 -11.04 21.70 -1.99
N LEU A 220 -11.52 20.78 -1.17
CA LEU A 220 -10.73 19.64 -0.70
C LEU A 220 -10.44 18.64 -1.83
N SER A 221 -11.43 18.39 -2.70
CA SER A 221 -11.26 17.65 -3.95
C SER A 221 -10.23 18.32 -4.85
N LEU A 222 -10.35 19.64 -5.07
CA LEU A 222 -9.44 20.39 -5.93
C LEU A 222 -8.00 20.37 -5.40
N CYS A 223 -7.81 20.50 -4.08
CA CYS A 223 -6.50 20.38 -3.46
C CYS A 223 -5.92 18.96 -3.58
N GLN A 224 -6.74 17.92 -3.43
CA GLN A 224 -6.32 16.54 -3.64
C GLN A 224 -5.93 16.30 -5.09
N ASP A 225 -6.70 16.81 -6.04
CA ASP A 225 -6.40 16.73 -7.47
C ASP A 225 -5.09 17.46 -7.80
N ILE A 226 -4.86 18.65 -7.27
CA ILE A 226 -3.60 19.39 -7.46
C ILE A 226 -2.40 18.61 -6.87
N MET A 227 -2.55 17.99 -5.70
CA MET A 227 -1.51 17.19 -5.07
C MET A 227 -1.21 15.89 -5.83
N LEU A 228 -2.24 15.25 -6.38
CA LEU A 228 -2.13 13.99 -7.13
C LEU A 228 -1.64 14.18 -8.57
N PHE A 229 -2.07 15.26 -9.23
CA PHE A 229 -1.76 15.52 -10.63
C PHE A 229 -0.58 16.49 -10.84
N ASN A 230 0.10 16.92 -9.76
CA ASN A 230 1.23 17.85 -9.72
C ASN A 230 1.50 18.62 -11.03
N PRO A 231 0.64 19.60 -11.40
CA PRO A 231 0.91 20.43 -12.56
C PRO A 231 2.06 21.43 -12.32
N LEU A 232 2.68 21.43 -11.14
CA LEU A 232 3.72 22.37 -10.70
C LEU A 232 5.16 21.83 -10.82
N ILE A 233 5.38 20.74 -11.56
CA ILE A 233 6.71 20.47 -12.14
C ILE A 233 7.10 21.61 -13.11
N TRP A 234 6.13 22.41 -13.57
CA TRP A 234 6.44 23.65 -14.25
C TRP A 234 6.96 24.69 -13.24
N LYS A 235 8.29 24.78 -13.23
CA LYS A 235 9.12 25.96 -12.94
C LYS A 235 9.37 26.30 -11.46
N PHE A 236 10.18 25.45 -10.82
CA PHE A 236 11.00 25.89 -9.69
C PHE A 236 11.88 27.11 -10.07
N GLU A 237 12.21 27.27 -11.36
CA GLU A 237 12.96 28.41 -11.90
C GLU A 237 12.17 29.74 -11.95
N GLU A 238 10.83 29.73 -11.95
CA GLU A 238 10.01 30.96 -11.99
C GLU A 238 9.50 31.42 -10.61
N SER A 239 9.86 30.71 -9.54
CA SER A 239 9.56 31.11 -8.16
C SER A 239 10.04 32.53 -7.83
N LYS A 240 11.13 32.97 -8.46
CA LYS A 240 11.70 34.33 -8.32
C LYS A 240 10.84 35.44 -8.95
N LEU A 241 9.94 35.11 -9.88
CA LEU A 241 9.04 36.09 -10.52
C LEU A 241 7.75 36.30 -9.72
N LEU A 242 7.34 35.31 -8.92
CA LEU A 242 6.09 35.33 -8.16
C LEU A 242 6.23 36.00 -6.79
N TRP A 243 7.45 36.08 -6.24
CA TRP A 243 7.72 36.67 -4.93
C TRP A 243 8.88 37.67 -4.97
N PRO A 244 8.64 38.93 -5.38
CA PRO A 244 9.69 39.96 -5.43
C PRO A 244 10.09 40.48 -4.04
N GLN A 245 9.49 39.97 -2.96
CA GLN A 245 9.47 40.65 -1.65
C GLN A 245 10.35 40.01 -0.57
N GLU A 246 11.27 39.10 -0.91
CA GLU A 246 12.33 38.65 0.01
C GLU A 246 13.55 39.58 -0.01
N GLN A 247 13.35 40.88 0.24
CA GLN A 247 14.43 41.82 0.58
C GLN A 247 14.08 42.75 1.74
N GLY A 248 13.20 42.30 2.64
CA GLY A 248 12.96 42.98 3.91
C GLY A 248 13.52 42.16 5.07
N GLU A 249 14.67 42.56 5.61
CA GLU A 249 15.10 42.18 6.96
C GLU A 249 14.03 42.66 7.95
N CYS A 250 13.52 41.77 8.81
CA CYS A 250 12.59 42.15 9.87
C CYS A 250 13.36 42.28 11.19
N GLU A 251 13.32 43.47 11.78
CA GLU A 251 13.53 43.72 13.22
C GLU A 251 12.45 43.05 14.09
#